data_AF-A0A7W1RFB1-F1
#
_entry.id   AF-A0A7W1RFB1-F1
#
_cell.length_a   1.000
_cell.length_b   1.000
_cell.length_c   1.000
_cell.angle_alpha   90.00
_cell.angle_beta   90.00
_cell.angle_gamma   90.00
#
_symmetry.space_group_name_H-M   'P 1'
#
loop_
_entity.id
_entity.type
_entity.pdbx_description
1 polymer ?
#
loop_
_entity_poly.entity_id
_entity_poly.type
_entity_poly.pdbx_seq_one_letter_code
_entity_poly.pdbx_strand_id
1 'polypeptide(L)'
;MVDSSIGLLRLGVTKFNVALPPSFAFWQKFSSLFITEVCKTFGSEKMLSDGLSRLVPPSLNDIELFLEEAPFMRGTEYLNVERMITLWDDLSQALLQELIPFKGQVQDYLAAFNPAWNKVGRVCFHLAENKADSDHPFAFLATYTARLSDSENVTHLPLGRALKEYSGEKRSNLLSLLLPVQKAAEQSPFIKHLVDTGAIFQPLVWGIKEAYEFLKTIPLIEAAGVVVRVPNWWNPKKPPRPQITIAVGNANASAVGLDALLDFNMGFALPDGENLTIQELEELMKTQG
;
A
#
# COMPACT_ATOMS: atom_id res chain seq x y z
N MET A 1 -16.51 32.65 -0.88
CA MET A 1 -16.54 32.00 0.43
C MET A 1 -16.39 30.52 0.14
N VAL A 2 -15.31 29.87 0.60
CA VAL A 2 -15.16 28.42 0.39
C VAL A 2 -16.20 27.74 1.27
N ASP A 3 -16.97 26.81 0.69
CA ASP A 3 -17.90 25.97 1.45
C ASP A 3 -17.14 25.28 2.60
N SER A 4 -17.72 25.25 3.81
CA SER A 4 -17.10 24.63 4.98
C SER A 4 -16.73 23.16 4.72
N SER A 5 -17.52 22.45 3.93
CA SER A 5 -17.29 21.03 3.60
C SER A 5 -16.10 20.85 2.65
N ILE A 6 -15.91 21.78 1.71
CA ILE A 6 -14.71 21.84 0.87
C ILE A 6 -13.47 22.18 1.72
N GLY A 7 -13.60 23.09 2.68
CA GLY A 7 -12.53 23.43 3.62
C GLY A 7 -12.08 22.20 4.43
N LEU A 8 -13.04 21.44 4.97
CA LEU A 8 -12.79 20.20 5.72
C LEU A 8 -12.14 19.13 4.82
N LEU A 9 -12.65 18.93 3.61
CA LEU A 9 -12.03 18.01 2.63
C LEU A 9 -10.58 18.39 2.36
N ARG A 10 -10.32 19.66 2.04
CA ARG A 10 -9.00 20.18 1.73
C ARG A 10 -8.03 20.05 2.91
N LEU A 11 -8.51 20.23 4.14
CA LEU A 11 -7.73 20.00 5.35
C LEU A 11 -7.22 18.55 5.42
N GLY A 12 -8.06 17.57 5.08
CA GLY A 12 -7.67 16.16 5.08
C GLY A 12 -6.70 15.77 3.96
N VAL A 13 -6.88 16.31 2.74
CA VAL A 13 -6.02 15.92 1.59
C VAL A 13 -4.66 16.61 1.63
N THR A 14 -4.57 17.76 2.28
CA THR A 14 -3.37 18.60 2.29
C THR A 14 -2.36 18.12 3.32
N LYS A 15 -1.10 18.05 2.90
CA LYS A 15 0.04 17.90 3.80
C LYS A 15 0.43 19.26 4.36
N PHE A 16 0.50 19.37 5.68
CA PHE A 16 1.02 20.55 6.36
C PHE A 16 2.43 20.25 6.86
N ASN A 17 3.38 21.14 6.55
CA ASN A 17 4.77 21.03 7.04
C ASN A 17 4.95 21.65 8.43
N VAL A 18 3.84 21.96 9.11
CA VAL A 18 3.80 22.57 10.43
C VAL A 18 2.80 21.81 11.30
N ALA A 19 3.06 21.75 12.60
CA ALA A 19 2.12 21.20 13.55
C ALA A 19 0.82 22.03 13.54
N LEU A 20 -0.30 21.35 13.33
CA LEU A 20 -1.61 21.98 13.36
C LEU A 20 -2.09 22.16 14.81
N PRO A 21 -2.87 23.20 15.12
CA PRO A 21 -3.56 23.30 16.40
C PRO A 21 -4.46 22.08 16.65
N PRO A 22 -4.70 21.67 17.90
CA PRO A 22 -5.42 20.43 18.21
C PRO A 22 -6.77 20.28 17.51
N SER A 23 -7.55 21.36 17.41
CA SER A 23 -8.84 21.34 16.71
C SER A 23 -8.69 21.04 15.21
N PHE A 24 -7.70 21.65 14.55
CA PHE A 24 -7.42 21.37 13.14
C PHE A 24 -6.85 19.96 12.94
N ALA A 25 -6.01 19.48 13.85
CA ALA A 25 -5.48 18.12 13.79
C ALA A 25 -6.61 17.07 13.94
N PHE A 26 -7.57 17.30 14.85
CA PHE A 26 -8.74 16.44 15.02
C PHE A 26 -9.58 16.36 13.73
N TRP A 27 -9.91 17.52 13.15
CA TRP A 27 -10.69 17.57 11.91
C TRP A 27 -9.92 17.02 10.70
N GLN A 28 -8.60 17.27 10.65
CA GLN A 28 -7.74 16.66 9.64
C GLN A 28 -7.79 15.13 9.75
N LYS A 29 -7.67 14.58 10.96
CA LYS A 29 -7.74 13.13 11.20
C LYS A 29 -9.07 12.57 10.71
N PHE A 30 -10.19 13.23 11.02
CA PHE A 30 -11.52 12.82 10.53
C PHE A 30 -11.59 12.81 9.00
N SER A 31 -11.14 13.88 8.35
CA SER A 31 -11.12 13.96 6.89
C SER A 31 -10.15 12.96 6.26
N SER A 32 -9.02 12.66 6.89
CA SER A 32 -8.08 11.63 6.43
C SER A 32 -8.67 10.21 6.52
N LEU A 33 -9.54 9.93 7.50
CA LEU A 33 -10.32 8.68 7.53
C LEU A 33 -11.24 8.57 6.32
N PHE A 34 -11.97 9.65 6.01
CA PHE A 34 -12.81 9.74 4.83
C PHE A 34 -12.01 9.52 3.53
N ILE A 35 -10.88 10.21 3.36
CA ILE A 35 -10.04 10.08 2.16
C ILE A 35 -9.44 8.68 2.05
N THR A 36 -9.11 8.05 3.18
CA THR A 36 -8.65 6.66 3.21
C THR A 36 -9.73 5.72 2.68
N GLU A 37 -10.99 5.92 3.07
CA GLU A 37 -12.12 5.15 2.54
C GLU A 37 -12.30 5.38 1.05
N VAL A 38 -12.20 6.63 0.60
CA VAL A 38 -12.22 6.98 -0.84
C VAL A 38 -11.14 6.22 -1.62
N CYS A 39 -9.90 6.18 -1.10
CA CYS A 39 -8.80 5.45 -1.74
C CYS A 39 -9.08 3.94 -1.82
N LYS A 40 -9.65 3.35 -0.77
CA LYS A 40 -9.99 1.91 -0.72
C LYS A 40 -11.13 1.56 -1.67
N THR A 41 -12.15 2.41 -1.74
CA THR A 41 -13.38 2.15 -2.48
C THR A 41 -13.23 2.41 -3.97
N PHE A 42 -12.52 3.47 -4.34
CA PHE A 42 -12.37 3.86 -5.74
C PHE A 42 -11.02 3.49 -6.33
N GLY A 43 -9.93 3.40 -5.56
CA GLY A 43 -8.60 3.08 -6.10
C GLY A 43 -8.27 3.91 -7.36
N SER A 44 -8.11 3.25 -8.50
CA SER A 44 -7.89 3.88 -9.83
C SER A 44 -9.15 3.96 -10.71
N GLU A 45 -10.33 3.80 -10.13
CA GLU A 45 -11.61 3.98 -10.80
C GLU A 45 -12.00 5.45 -10.86
N LYS A 46 -12.75 5.80 -11.91
CA LYS A 46 -13.40 7.10 -11.98
C LYS A 46 -14.62 7.10 -11.06
N MET A 47 -14.66 8.03 -10.11
CA MET A 47 -15.83 8.21 -9.28
C MET A 47 -16.96 8.83 -10.12
N LEU A 48 -18.04 8.07 -10.26
CA LEU A 48 -19.30 8.52 -10.80
C LEU A 48 -20.21 8.96 -9.65
N SER A 49 -21.26 9.72 -9.94
CA SER A 49 -22.21 10.19 -8.92
C SER A 49 -22.91 9.05 -8.17
N ASP A 50 -23.08 7.87 -8.79
CA ASP A 50 -23.60 6.67 -8.12
C ASP A 50 -22.63 6.09 -7.08
N GLY A 51 -21.34 6.41 -7.21
CA GLY A 51 -20.26 5.87 -6.41
C GLY A 51 -20.31 6.36 -4.98
N LEU A 52 -20.94 7.50 -4.72
CA LEU A 52 -21.12 8.06 -3.37
C LEU A 52 -21.77 7.04 -2.42
N SER A 53 -22.70 6.22 -2.92
CA SER A 53 -23.35 5.17 -2.13
C SER A 53 -22.41 4.06 -1.65
N ARG A 54 -21.21 3.94 -2.24
CA ARG A 54 -20.17 3.00 -1.83
C ARG A 54 -19.28 3.54 -0.70
N LEU A 55 -19.35 4.84 -0.39
CA LEU A 55 -18.59 5.46 0.70
C LEU A 55 -19.35 5.27 2.02
N VAL A 56 -19.14 4.11 2.64
CA VAL A 56 -19.81 3.78 3.90
C VAL A 56 -19.12 4.52 5.05
N PRO A 57 -19.86 5.23 5.92
CA PRO A 57 -19.27 5.85 7.10
C PRO A 57 -18.70 4.79 8.07
N PRO A 58 -17.81 5.19 8.99
CA PRO A 58 -17.33 4.31 10.05
C PRO A 58 -18.50 3.78 10.90
N SER A 59 -18.30 2.64 11.58
CA SER A 59 -19.35 2.09 12.45
C SER A 59 -19.66 3.05 13.59
N LEU A 60 -20.86 2.95 14.17
CA LEU A 60 -21.25 3.81 15.30
C LEU A 60 -20.23 3.76 16.44
N ASN A 61 -19.74 2.57 16.77
CA ASN A 61 -18.71 2.39 17.80
C ASN A 61 -17.38 3.07 17.42
N ASP A 62 -16.96 3.00 16.14
CA ASP A 62 -15.73 3.67 15.68
C ASP A 62 -15.88 5.20 15.77
N ILE A 63 -17.07 5.73 15.49
CA ILE A 63 -17.37 7.15 15.63
C ILE A 63 -17.37 7.55 17.10
N GLU A 64 -18.01 6.78 17.98
CA GLU A 64 -18.02 7.05 19.42
C GLU A 64 -16.61 7.10 20.00
N LEU A 65 -15.76 6.12 19.68
CA LEU A 65 -14.35 6.13 20.09
C LEU A 65 -13.59 7.34 19.54
N PHE A 66 -13.86 7.74 18.30
CA PHE A 66 -13.24 8.94 17.72
C PHE A 66 -13.69 10.23 18.43
N LEU A 67 -14.96 10.29 18.86
CA LEU A 67 -15.50 11.43 19.59
C LEU A 67 -14.84 11.60 20.97
N GLU A 68 -14.44 10.50 21.63
CA GLU A 68 -13.71 10.55 22.91
C GLU A 68 -12.34 11.22 22.79
N GLU A 69 -11.74 11.22 21.60
CA GLU A 69 -10.46 11.88 21.32
C GLU A 69 -10.60 13.38 21.04
N ALA A 70 -11.81 13.92 21.02
CA ALA A 70 -12.06 15.32 20.66
C ALA A 70 -11.34 16.28 21.64
N PRO A 71 -10.49 17.20 21.14
CA PRO A 71 -9.84 18.18 21.99
C PRO A 71 -10.86 19.21 22.48
N PHE A 72 -10.52 19.94 23.54
CA PHE A 72 -11.28 21.13 23.92
C PHE A 72 -11.28 22.15 22.77
N MET A 73 -12.42 22.33 22.14
CA MET A 73 -12.61 23.26 21.04
C MET A 73 -13.99 23.90 21.10
N ARG A 74 -14.15 25.02 20.41
CA ARG A 74 -15.45 25.69 20.35
C ARG A 74 -16.44 24.81 19.58
N GLY A 75 -17.62 24.59 20.15
CA GLY A 75 -18.68 23.82 19.51
C GLY A 75 -18.57 22.30 19.73
N THR A 76 -17.71 21.84 20.65
CA THR A 76 -17.67 20.42 21.08
C THR A 76 -19.01 19.90 21.57
N GLU A 77 -19.84 20.77 22.15
CA GLU A 77 -21.19 20.45 22.61
C GLU A 77 -22.16 20.03 21.49
N TYR A 78 -21.83 20.37 20.24
CA TYR A 78 -22.57 19.94 19.06
C TYR A 78 -21.99 18.69 18.41
N LEU A 79 -20.85 18.21 18.89
CA LEU A 79 -20.16 17.06 18.33
C LEU A 79 -20.79 15.77 18.83
N ASN A 80 -21.46 15.05 17.94
CA ASN A 80 -22.13 13.79 18.23
C ASN A 80 -22.14 12.88 16.98
N VAL A 81 -22.59 11.63 17.16
CA VAL A 81 -22.56 10.61 16.10
C VAL A 81 -23.34 11.06 14.86
N GLU A 82 -24.55 11.63 15.03
CA GLU A 82 -25.37 12.11 13.92
C GLU A 82 -24.67 13.22 13.11
N ARG A 83 -23.97 14.13 13.80
CA ARG A 83 -23.17 15.16 13.15
C ARG A 83 -21.97 14.59 12.41
N MET A 84 -21.30 13.59 12.95
CA MET A 84 -20.18 12.94 12.25
C MET A 84 -20.63 12.23 10.97
N ILE A 85 -21.79 11.57 10.99
CA ILE A 85 -22.40 10.96 9.80
C ILE A 85 -22.75 12.04 8.77
N THR A 86 -23.40 13.13 9.21
CA THR A 86 -23.74 14.26 8.32
C THR A 86 -22.49 14.85 7.66
N LEU A 87 -21.42 15.07 8.44
CA LEU A 87 -20.15 15.60 7.92
C LEU A 87 -19.47 14.63 6.94
N TRP A 88 -19.66 13.32 7.11
CA TRP A 88 -19.16 12.31 6.17
C TRP A 88 -19.87 12.40 4.81
N ASP A 89 -21.18 12.57 4.82
CA ASP A 89 -21.97 12.79 3.61
C ASP A 89 -21.60 14.13 2.93
N ASP A 90 -21.43 15.18 3.73
CA ASP A 90 -21.00 16.49 3.25
C ASP A 90 -19.61 16.45 2.60
N LEU A 91 -18.67 15.68 3.18
CA LEU A 91 -17.35 15.42 2.57
C LEU A 91 -17.47 14.68 1.23
N SER A 92 -18.39 13.73 1.14
CA SER A 92 -18.69 12.99 -0.09
C SER A 92 -19.19 13.92 -1.19
N GLN A 93 -20.11 14.83 -0.86
CA GLN A 93 -20.61 15.85 -1.79
C GLN A 93 -19.52 16.85 -2.18
N ALA A 94 -18.72 17.32 -1.21
CA ALA A 94 -17.62 18.25 -1.47
C ALA A 94 -16.58 17.64 -2.42
N LEU A 95 -16.26 16.35 -2.26
CA LEU A 95 -15.35 15.66 -3.17
C LEU A 95 -15.92 15.60 -4.59
N LEU A 96 -17.20 15.28 -4.75
CA LEU A 96 -17.83 15.25 -6.06
C LEU A 96 -17.79 16.63 -6.73
N GLN A 97 -18.07 17.70 -5.96
CA GLN A 97 -18.03 19.07 -6.46
C GLN A 97 -16.64 19.48 -6.96
N GLU A 98 -15.56 19.06 -6.31
CA GLU A 98 -14.18 19.31 -6.74
C GLU A 98 -13.76 18.44 -7.94
N LEU A 99 -14.28 17.21 -8.03
CA LEU A 99 -13.94 16.28 -9.12
C LEU A 99 -14.59 16.64 -10.46
N ILE A 100 -15.80 17.21 -10.46
CA ILE A 100 -16.51 17.64 -11.68
C ILE A 100 -15.65 18.57 -12.56
N PRO A 101 -15.10 19.68 -12.05
CA PRO A 101 -14.24 20.56 -12.84
C PRO A 101 -12.85 19.97 -13.11
N PHE A 102 -12.33 19.09 -12.23
CA PHE A 102 -11.00 18.49 -12.37
C PHE A 102 -10.88 17.53 -13.56
N LYS A 103 -11.97 16.85 -13.97
CA LYS A 103 -12.03 15.93 -15.14
C LYS A 103 -11.00 14.78 -15.12
N GLY A 104 -10.39 14.47 -13.98
CA GLY A 104 -9.43 13.37 -13.79
C GLY A 104 -9.97 12.21 -12.95
N GLN A 105 -9.10 11.27 -12.59
CA GLN A 105 -9.44 10.22 -11.61
C GLN A 105 -9.38 10.80 -10.20
N VAL A 106 -10.07 10.16 -9.25
CA VAL A 106 -10.02 10.56 -7.82
C VAL A 106 -8.59 10.58 -7.33
N GLN A 107 -7.83 9.55 -7.71
CA GLN A 107 -6.46 9.38 -7.31
C GLN A 107 -5.55 10.53 -7.79
N ASP A 108 -5.75 11.01 -9.02
CA ASP A 108 -5.00 12.13 -9.58
C ASP A 108 -5.30 13.44 -8.82
N TYR A 109 -6.56 13.64 -8.43
CA TYR A 109 -6.96 14.77 -7.62
C TYR A 109 -6.29 14.75 -6.24
N LEU A 110 -6.32 13.59 -5.56
CA LEU A 110 -5.68 13.43 -4.25
C LEU A 110 -4.15 13.61 -4.32
N ALA A 111 -3.52 13.08 -5.39
CA ALA A 111 -2.09 13.20 -5.64
C ALA A 111 -1.62 14.65 -5.78
N ALA A 112 -2.47 15.52 -6.35
CA ALA A 112 -2.17 16.94 -6.54
C ALA A 112 -2.00 17.68 -5.20
N PHE A 113 -2.66 17.23 -4.12
CA PHE A 113 -2.50 17.78 -2.78
C PHE A 113 -1.40 17.08 -1.96
N ASN A 114 -1.34 15.75 -2.04
CA ASN A 114 -0.30 14.95 -1.40
C ASN A 114 -0.07 13.65 -2.20
N PRO A 115 1.09 13.49 -2.86
CA PRO A 115 1.41 12.30 -3.65
C PRO A 115 1.32 10.98 -2.86
N ALA A 116 1.43 11.03 -1.53
CA ALA A 116 1.35 9.85 -0.69
C ALA A 116 -0.03 9.17 -0.73
N TRP A 117 -1.11 9.90 -1.08
CA TRP A 117 -2.44 9.32 -1.29
C TRP A 117 -2.46 8.28 -2.42
N ASN A 118 -1.53 8.34 -3.39
CA ASN A 118 -1.41 7.31 -4.43
C ASN A 118 -1.01 5.94 -3.89
N LYS A 119 -0.46 5.87 -2.69
CA LYS A 119 -0.06 4.62 -2.06
C LYS A 119 -1.19 4.01 -1.22
N VAL A 120 -2.21 4.78 -0.85
CA VAL A 120 -3.28 4.36 0.08
C VAL A 120 -4.29 3.44 -0.59
N GLY A 121 -4.74 2.40 0.12
CA GLY A 121 -5.71 1.43 -0.40
C GLY A 121 -5.18 0.51 -1.51
N ARG A 122 -3.89 0.54 -1.81
CA ARG A 122 -3.28 -0.33 -2.82
C ARG A 122 -2.72 -1.60 -2.22
N VAL A 123 -2.86 -2.69 -2.97
CA VAL A 123 -2.15 -3.95 -2.72
C VAL A 123 -0.71 -3.80 -3.21
N CYS A 124 0.22 -4.30 -2.40
CA CYS A 124 1.64 -4.31 -2.68
C CYS A 124 2.20 -5.73 -2.57
N PHE A 125 2.84 -6.21 -3.62
CA PHE A 125 3.59 -7.45 -3.63
C PHE A 125 5.06 -7.15 -3.40
N HIS A 126 5.62 -7.77 -2.37
CA HIS A 126 7.01 -7.63 -2.00
C HIS A 126 7.74 -8.93 -2.30
N LEU A 127 8.88 -8.80 -2.97
CA LEU A 127 9.88 -9.85 -3.09
C LEU A 127 11.16 -9.34 -2.43
N ALA A 128 11.67 -10.10 -1.46
CA ALA A 128 12.91 -9.81 -0.74
C ALA A 128 13.85 -11.01 -0.80
N GLU A 129 15.15 -10.76 -0.65
CA GLU A 129 16.12 -11.84 -0.45
C GLU A 129 16.01 -12.38 0.98
N ASN A 130 15.98 -13.70 1.10
CA ASN A 130 16.13 -14.41 2.35
C ASN A 130 17.53 -15.02 2.44
N LYS A 131 18.43 -14.35 3.17
CA LYS A 131 19.81 -14.81 3.34
C LYS A 131 19.96 -15.98 4.32
N ALA A 132 18.91 -16.27 5.09
CA ALA A 132 18.93 -17.33 6.09
C ALA A 132 18.69 -18.73 5.51
N ASP A 133 18.10 -18.81 4.31
CA ASP A 133 17.79 -20.07 3.63
C ASP A 133 18.38 -20.06 2.22
N SER A 134 19.42 -20.88 2.00
CA SER A 134 20.08 -21.01 0.70
C SER A 134 19.24 -21.77 -0.32
N ASP A 135 18.33 -22.64 0.13
CA ASP A 135 17.47 -23.43 -0.74
C ASP A 135 16.25 -22.60 -1.20
N HIS A 136 15.80 -21.67 -0.36
CA HIS A 136 14.74 -20.70 -0.67
C HIS A 136 15.20 -19.26 -0.41
N PRO A 137 16.07 -18.71 -1.30
CA PRO A 137 16.72 -17.43 -1.09
C PRO A 137 15.80 -16.23 -1.27
N PHE A 138 14.50 -16.42 -1.45
CA PHE A 138 13.53 -15.35 -1.63
C PHE A 138 12.34 -15.49 -0.69
N ALA A 139 11.87 -14.37 -0.17
CA ALA A 139 10.64 -14.24 0.58
C ALA A 139 9.66 -13.38 -0.20
N PHE A 140 8.41 -13.84 -0.29
CA PHE A 140 7.31 -13.11 -0.88
C PHE A 140 6.25 -12.77 0.15
N LEU A 141 5.70 -11.55 0.08
CA LEU A 141 4.59 -11.12 0.91
C LEU A 141 3.66 -10.19 0.15
N ALA A 142 2.36 -10.48 0.20
CA ALA A 142 1.33 -9.52 -0.20
C ALA A 142 0.89 -8.69 1.00
N THR A 143 0.87 -7.37 0.84
CA THR A 143 0.39 -6.42 1.84
C THR A 143 -0.62 -5.47 1.21
N TYR A 144 -1.36 -4.74 2.03
CA TYR A 144 -2.10 -3.57 1.59
C TYR A 144 -1.76 -2.36 2.44
N THR A 145 -1.88 -1.18 1.83
CA THR A 145 -1.75 0.06 2.58
C THR A 145 -3.05 0.39 3.30
N ALA A 146 -2.99 0.43 4.63
CA ALA A 146 -4.17 0.74 5.45
C ALA A 146 -4.43 2.23 5.64
N ARG A 147 -3.39 3.03 5.88
CA ARG A 147 -3.46 4.49 6.15
C ARG A 147 -2.12 5.19 5.90
N LEU A 148 -2.17 6.51 5.83
CA LEU A 148 -1.02 7.37 6.08
C LEU A 148 -0.79 7.49 7.60
N SER A 149 0.46 7.38 8.03
CA SER A 149 0.88 7.76 9.38
C SER A 149 1.16 9.27 9.45
N ASP A 150 1.27 9.79 10.68
CA ASP A 150 1.57 11.20 10.94
C ASP A 150 2.96 11.63 10.40
N SER A 151 3.82 10.67 10.05
CA SER A 151 5.20 10.88 9.60
C SER A 151 5.45 10.45 8.14
N GLU A 152 4.47 10.61 7.23
CA GLU A 152 4.56 10.27 5.79
C GLU A 152 4.73 8.77 5.46
N ASN A 153 5.04 7.95 6.45
CA ASN A 153 5.20 6.52 6.26
C ASN A 153 3.85 5.83 6.13
N VAL A 154 3.79 4.94 5.16
CA VAL A 154 2.59 4.22 4.81
C VAL A 154 2.53 2.95 5.65
N THR A 155 1.45 2.73 6.39
CA THR A 155 1.32 1.49 7.19
C THR A 155 0.91 0.34 6.27
N HIS A 156 1.85 -0.58 6.05
CA HIS A 156 1.61 -1.83 5.33
C HIS A 156 1.11 -2.92 6.29
N LEU A 157 -0.03 -3.53 5.97
CA LEU A 157 -0.56 -4.67 6.71
C LEU A 157 -0.59 -5.91 5.80
N PRO A 158 -0.29 -7.12 6.32
CA PRO A 158 -0.40 -8.35 5.53
C PRO A 158 -1.80 -8.51 4.92
N LEU A 159 -1.86 -8.92 3.65
CA LEU A 159 -3.13 -9.03 2.93
C LEU A 159 -4.08 -10.05 3.59
N GLY A 160 -3.53 -11.12 4.19
CA GLY A 160 -4.32 -12.08 4.98
C GLY A 160 -5.04 -11.47 6.19
N ARG A 161 -4.55 -10.34 6.73
CA ARG A 161 -5.23 -9.61 7.81
C ARG A 161 -6.53 -8.96 7.32
N ALA A 162 -6.58 -8.52 6.06
CA ALA A 162 -7.80 -7.97 5.46
C ALA A 162 -8.93 -9.01 5.41
N LEU A 163 -8.61 -10.31 5.22
CA LEU A 163 -9.62 -11.37 5.24
C LEU A 163 -10.32 -11.49 6.61
N LYS A 164 -9.61 -11.19 7.69
CA LYS A 164 -10.15 -11.21 9.06
C LYS A 164 -10.88 -9.92 9.42
N GLU A 165 -10.32 -8.77 9.02
CA GLU A 165 -10.86 -7.44 9.38
C GLU A 165 -12.11 -7.05 8.58
N TYR A 166 -12.26 -7.52 7.35
CA TYR A 166 -13.36 -7.16 6.46
C TYR A 166 -14.42 -8.27 6.31
N SER A 167 -14.52 -9.18 7.28
CA SER A 167 -15.60 -10.18 7.34
C SER A 167 -16.94 -9.52 7.70
N GLY A 168 -18.05 -9.95 7.07
CA GLY A 168 -19.39 -9.43 7.35
C GLY A 168 -19.77 -8.22 6.50
N GLU A 169 -20.30 -7.16 7.12
CA GLU A 169 -20.86 -5.98 6.44
C GLU A 169 -19.84 -5.18 5.62
N LYS A 170 -18.54 -5.30 5.91
CA LYS A 170 -17.44 -4.59 5.22
C LYS A 170 -16.86 -5.36 4.01
N ARG A 171 -17.57 -6.37 3.49
CA ARG A 171 -17.13 -7.24 2.39
C ARG A 171 -16.91 -6.50 1.06
N SER A 172 -17.66 -5.44 0.78
CA SER A 172 -17.49 -4.60 -0.42
C SER A 172 -16.10 -3.95 -0.51
N ASN A 173 -15.55 -3.56 0.64
CA ASN A 173 -14.24 -2.90 0.73
C ASN A 173 -13.11 -3.92 0.50
N LEU A 174 -13.30 -5.15 0.98
CA LEU A 174 -12.40 -6.26 0.66
C LEU A 174 -12.40 -6.58 -0.84
N LEU A 175 -13.57 -6.59 -1.48
CA LEU A 175 -13.67 -6.84 -2.93
C LEU A 175 -12.95 -5.75 -3.74
N SER A 176 -13.11 -4.48 -3.36
CA SER A 176 -12.43 -3.36 -4.02
C SER A 176 -10.91 -3.45 -3.85
N LEU A 177 -10.44 -3.82 -2.64
CA LEU A 177 -9.03 -4.05 -2.37
C LEU A 177 -8.44 -5.23 -3.16
N LEU A 178 -9.21 -6.30 -3.36
CA LEU A 178 -8.76 -7.49 -4.07
C LEU A 178 -8.97 -7.42 -5.59
N LEU A 179 -9.70 -6.44 -6.11
CA LEU A 179 -9.95 -6.30 -7.54
C LEU A 179 -8.65 -6.21 -8.38
N PRO A 180 -7.61 -5.45 -7.97
CA PRO A 180 -6.31 -5.47 -8.66
C PRO A 180 -5.64 -6.85 -8.65
N VAL A 181 -5.79 -7.60 -7.55
CA VAL A 181 -5.22 -8.95 -7.40
C VAL A 181 -5.93 -9.93 -8.34
N GLN A 182 -7.26 -9.83 -8.44
CA GLN A 182 -8.04 -10.62 -9.40
C GLN A 182 -7.65 -10.31 -10.84
N LYS A 183 -7.54 -9.02 -11.21
CA LYS A 183 -7.10 -8.60 -12.55
C LYS A 183 -5.70 -9.13 -12.88
N ALA A 184 -4.79 -9.14 -11.91
CA ALA A 184 -3.46 -9.72 -12.07
C ALA A 184 -3.52 -11.25 -12.27
N ALA A 185 -4.39 -11.95 -11.54
CA ALA A 185 -4.61 -13.39 -11.70
C ALA A 185 -5.21 -13.75 -13.08
N GLU A 186 -6.09 -12.93 -13.63
CA GLU A 186 -6.65 -13.16 -14.97
C GLU A 186 -5.59 -13.07 -16.08
N GLN A 187 -4.55 -12.26 -15.86
CA GLN A 187 -3.47 -12.03 -16.84
C GLN A 187 -2.23 -12.89 -16.62
N SER A 188 -2.04 -13.45 -15.41
CA SER A 188 -0.87 -14.23 -15.04
C SER A 188 -1.26 -15.60 -14.46
N PRO A 189 -0.98 -16.72 -15.16
CA PRO A 189 -1.21 -18.05 -14.63
C PRO A 189 -0.52 -18.32 -13.29
N PHE A 190 0.67 -17.74 -13.08
CA PHE A 190 1.41 -17.86 -11.83
C PHE A 190 0.66 -17.19 -10.67
N ILE A 191 0.21 -15.95 -10.86
CA ILE A 191 -0.58 -15.24 -9.84
C ILE A 191 -1.92 -15.92 -9.62
N LYS A 192 -2.55 -16.42 -10.69
CA LYS A 192 -3.78 -17.23 -10.60
C LYS A 192 -3.60 -18.42 -9.68
N HIS A 193 -2.51 -19.16 -9.83
CA HIS A 193 -2.23 -20.31 -8.97
C HIS A 193 -2.10 -19.90 -7.49
N LEU A 194 -1.41 -18.80 -7.18
CA LEU A 194 -1.28 -18.29 -5.80
C LEU A 194 -2.61 -17.83 -5.20
N VAL A 195 -3.51 -17.27 -6.03
CA VAL A 195 -4.86 -16.87 -5.61
C VAL A 195 -5.75 -18.09 -5.40
N ASP A 196 -5.79 -19.02 -6.36
CA ASP A 196 -6.64 -20.22 -6.32
C ASP A 196 -6.28 -21.13 -5.13
N THR A 197 -5.00 -21.19 -4.75
CA THR A 197 -4.52 -21.95 -3.57
C THR A 197 -4.64 -21.19 -2.25
N GLY A 198 -4.89 -19.87 -2.29
CA GLY A 198 -4.88 -18.99 -1.12
C GLY A 198 -3.48 -18.67 -0.58
N ALA A 199 -2.42 -19.18 -1.21
CA ALA A 199 -1.03 -18.94 -0.82
C ALA A 199 -0.67 -17.43 -0.82
N ILE A 200 -1.31 -16.65 -1.69
CA ILE A 200 -1.09 -15.20 -1.80
C ILE A 200 -1.40 -14.41 -0.52
N PHE A 201 -2.18 -14.98 0.40
CA PHE A 201 -2.59 -14.33 1.65
C PHE A 201 -1.64 -14.60 2.82
N GLN A 202 -0.56 -15.34 2.59
CA GLN A 202 0.43 -15.72 3.61
C GLN A 202 1.84 -15.34 3.14
N PRO A 203 2.80 -15.17 4.06
CA PRO A 203 4.21 -15.11 3.70
C PRO A 203 4.64 -16.41 3.01
N LEU A 204 5.36 -16.31 1.90
CA LEU A 204 5.87 -17.45 1.15
C LEU A 204 7.40 -17.39 1.08
N VAL A 205 8.02 -18.57 1.09
CA VAL A 205 9.44 -18.76 0.78
C VAL A 205 9.56 -19.38 -0.61
N TRP A 206 10.42 -18.83 -1.44
CA TRP A 206 10.54 -19.15 -2.85
C TRP A 206 11.97 -19.53 -3.22
N GLY A 207 12.06 -20.55 -4.07
CA GLY A 207 13.28 -20.85 -4.81
C GLY A 207 13.49 -19.88 -5.96
N ILE A 208 14.61 -20.07 -6.67
CA ILE A 208 15.00 -19.22 -7.81
C ILE A 208 13.96 -19.28 -8.93
N LYS A 209 13.31 -20.43 -9.15
CA LYS A 209 12.36 -20.63 -10.25
C LYS A 209 11.09 -19.81 -10.03
N GLU A 210 10.51 -19.88 -8.83
CA GLU A 210 9.31 -19.15 -8.44
C GLU A 210 9.55 -17.64 -8.47
N ALA A 211 10.67 -17.18 -7.91
CA ALA A 211 11.07 -15.79 -7.97
C ALA A 211 11.21 -15.30 -9.42
N TYR A 212 11.86 -16.09 -10.29
CA TYR A 212 12.01 -15.71 -11.69
C TYR A 212 10.68 -15.64 -12.46
N GLU A 213 9.77 -16.58 -12.23
CA GLU A 213 8.42 -16.52 -12.83
C GLU A 213 7.64 -15.30 -12.34
N PHE A 214 7.70 -14.99 -11.04
CA PHE A 214 7.11 -13.77 -10.49
C PHE A 214 7.67 -12.52 -11.18
N LEU A 215 8.99 -12.41 -11.29
CA LEU A 215 9.67 -11.24 -11.85
C LEU A 215 9.30 -10.96 -13.31
N LYS A 216 9.01 -11.99 -14.13
CA LYS A 216 8.49 -11.83 -15.49
C LYS A 216 7.08 -11.24 -15.53
N THR A 217 6.27 -11.55 -14.52
CA THR A 217 4.86 -11.15 -14.47
C THR A 217 4.64 -9.73 -13.95
N ILE A 218 5.69 -9.07 -13.46
CA ILE A 218 5.64 -7.70 -12.91
C ILE A 218 4.91 -6.70 -13.82
N PRO A 219 5.18 -6.61 -15.14
CA PRO A 219 4.48 -5.63 -15.98
C PRO A 219 2.97 -5.84 -16.01
N LEU A 220 2.51 -7.09 -15.93
CA LEU A 220 1.09 -7.45 -15.91
C LEU A 220 0.46 -7.12 -14.55
N ILE A 221 1.19 -7.39 -13.46
CA ILE A 221 0.79 -7.09 -12.08
C ILE A 221 0.64 -5.58 -11.89
N GLU A 222 1.62 -4.80 -12.36
CA GLU A 222 1.60 -3.33 -12.28
C GLU A 222 0.49 -2.73 -13.15
N ALA A 223 0.28 -3.27 -14.36
CA ALA A 223 -0.83 -2.86 -15.22
C ALA A 223 -2.21 -3.15 -14.60
N ALA A 224 -2.31 -4.18 -13.77
CA ALA A 224 -3.52 -4.50 -13.00
C ALA A 224 -3.74 -3.57 -11.79
N GLY A 225 -2.78 -2.70 -11.46
CA GLY A 225 -2.87 -1.72 -10.38
C GLY A 225 -2.25 -2.19 -9.05
N VAL A 226 -1.57 -3.35 -9.03
CA VAL A 226 -0.83 -3.83 -7.86
C VAL A 226 0.58 -3.22 -7.88
N VAL A 227 1.00 -2.66 -6.75
CA VAL A 227 2.37 -2.13 -6.61
C VAL A 227 3.33 -3.30 -6.41
N VAL A 228 4.45 -3.32 -7.14
CA VAL A 228 5.48 -4.35 -6.94
C VAL A 228 6.74 -3.72 -6.36
N ARG A 229 7.27 -4.36 -5.32
CA ARG A 229 8.56 -4.01 -4.70
C ARG A 229 9.48 -5.22 -4.80
N VAL A 230 10.64 -5.01 -5.40
CA VAL A 230 11.66 -6.04 -5.66
C VAL A 230 13.04 -5.51 -5.27
N PRO A 231 14.03 -6.38 -5.06
CA PRO A 231 15.38 -5.95 -4.72
C PRO A 231 16.04 -5.15 -5.85
N ASN A 232 16.98 -4.27 -5.48
CA ASN A 232 17.60 -3.30 -6.41
C ASN A 232 18.37 -3.90 -7.59
N TRP A 233 18.79 -5.16 -7.53
CA TRP A 233 19.47 -5.82 -8.65
C TRP A 233 18.52 -6.14 -9.81
N TRP A 234 17.20 -6.11 -9.58
CA TRP A 234 16.23 -6.34 -10.63
C TRP A 234 15.87 -5.04 -11.36
N ASN A 235 16.15 -5.01 -12.67
CA ASN A 235 15.71 -3.94 -13.55
C ASN A 235 14.92 -4.52 -14.75
N PRO A 236 13.59 -4.31 -14.82
CA PRO A 236 12.77 -4.88 -15.90
C PRO A 236 13.14 -4.33 -17.30
N LYS A 237 13.78 -3.15 -17.39
CA LYS A 237 14.24 -2.55 -18.65
C LYS A 237 15.66 -2.99 -19.04
N LYS A 238 16.43 -3.56 -18.12
CA LYS A 238 17.77 -4.12 -18.33
C LYS A 238 17.90 -5.42 -17.52
N PRO A 239 17.35 -6.54 -18.00
CA PRO A 239 17.55 -7.82 -17.33
C PRO A 239 19.07 -8.05 -17.19
N PRO A 240 19.58 -8.48 -16.02
CA PRO A 240 21.00 -8.71 -15.82
C PRO A 240 21.48 -9.72 -16.85
N ARG A 241 22.20 -9.24 -17.86
CA ARG A 241 22.86 -10.10 -18.84
C ARG A 241 24.15 -10.60 -18.20
N PRO A 242 24.42 -11.91 -18.15
CA PRO A 242 25.72 -12.39 -17.72
C PRO A 242 26.79 -11.82 -18.65
N GLN A 243 27.59 -10.88 -18.14
CA GLN A 243 28.76 -10.35 -18.84
C GLN A 243 29.96 -11.23 -18.49
N ILE A 244 30.34 -12.10 -19.42
CA ILE A 244 31.57 -12.88 -19.30
C ILE A 244 32.72 -11.93 -19.66
N THR A 245 33.36 -11.36 -18.66
CA THR A 245 34.60 -10.59 -18.85
C THR A 245 35.78 -11.57 -18.76
N ILE A 246 36.30 -12.00 -19.90
CA ILE A 246 37.46 -12.90 -19.95
C ILE A 246 38.72 -12.04 -19.86
N ALA A 247 39.33 -11.97 -18.67
CA ALA A 247 40.68 -11.44 -18.51
C ALA A 247 41.69 -12.58 -18.74
N VAL A 248 42.39 -12.55 -19.88
CA VAL A 248 43.53 -13.42 -20.16
C VAL A 248 44.81 -12.72 -19.71
N GLY A 249 45.51 -13.27 -18.73
CA GLY A 249 46.82 -12.78 -18.29
C GLY A 249 47.48 -13.67 -17.24
N ASN A 250 48.46 -14.46 -17.69
CA ASN A 250 49.25 -15.48 -16.97
C ASN A 250 49.96 -14.99 -15.68
N ALA A 251 49.93 -15.81 -14.62
CA ALA A 251 51.14 -16.47 -14.09
C ALA A 251 50.82 -17.50 -12.96
N ASN A 252 51.14 -18.75 -13.27
CA ASN A 252 51.45 -19.91 -12.40
C ASN A 252 50.33 -20.61 -11.62
N ALA A 253 50.20 -21.89 -11.97
CA ALA A 253 49.20 -22.84 -11.56
C ALA A 253 49.49 -23.48 -10.19
N SER A 254 48.42 -23.68 -9.40
CA SER A 254 48.27 -24.87 -8.58
C SER A 254 46.79 -25.14 -8.27
N ALA A 255 46.30 -26.25 -8.81
CA ALA A 255 45.22 -27.11 -8.32
C ALA A 255 43.82 -26.50 -8.04
N VAL A 256 42.91 -26.80 -8.99
CA VAL A 256 41.49 -27.17 -8.84
C VAL A 256 40.84 -26.92 -7.46
N GLY A 257 39.86 -26.02 -7.43
CA GLY A 257 38.89 -25.91 -6.33
C GLY A 257 37.75 -24.97 -6.69
N LEU A 258 36.52 -25.44 -6.55
CA LEU A 258 35.27 -24.72 -6.85
C LEU A 258 34.95 -23.61 -5.82
N ASP A 259 35.82 -23.39 -4.83
CA ASP A 259 35.52 -22.64 -3.59
C ASP A 259 36.06 -21.19 -3.55
N ALA A 260 36.50 -20.62 -4.67
CA ALA A 260 37.09 -19.28 -4.72
C ALA A 260 36.16 -18.17 -5.26
N LEU A 261 34.84 -18.39 -5.33
CA LEU A 261 33.93 -17.52 -6.09
C LEU A 261 32.90 -16.70 -5.28
N LEU A 262 33.06 -16.55 -3.97
CA LEU A 262 32.16 -15.69 -3.20
C LEU A 262 32.94 -14.85 -2.18
N ASP A 263 33.50 -13.75 -2.66
CA ASP A 263 33.84 -12.62 -1.80
C ASP A 263 33.30 -11.34 -2.43
N PHE A 264 32.07 -10.95 -2.05
CA PHE A 264 31.52 -9.63 -2.38
C PHE A 264 30.63 -9.13 -1.25
N ASN A 265 31.00 -7.96 -0.75
CA ASN A 265 30.41 -7.25 0.36
C ASN A 265 29.93 -5.88 -0.16
N MET A 266 28.61 -5.58 -0.16
CA MET A 266 28.07 -4.20 -0.13
C MET A 266 26.52 -4.08 -0.05
N GLY A 267 26.08 -3.38 1.01
CA GLY A 267 24.95 -2.44 1.21
C GLY A 267 23.58 -2.55 0.50
N PHE A 268 22.50 -2.52 1.29
CA PHE A 268 21.09 -2.40 0.87
C PHE A 268 20.54 -0.97 1.14
N ALA A 269 19.68 -0.48 0.25
CA ALA A 269 18.82 0.69 0.47
C ALA A 269 17.59 0.65 -0.47
N LEU A 270 16.36 0.79 0.03
CA LEU A 270 15.19 1.02 -0.83
C LEU A 270 15.25 2.44 -1.46
N PRO A 271 14.56 2.70 -2.59
CA PRO A 271 14.59 3.99 -3.29
C PRO A 271 14.12 5.20 -2.46
N ASP A 272 13.38 4.97 -1.37
CA ASP A 272 12.88 5.99 -0.44
C ASP A 272 13.73 6.07 0.87
N GLY A 273 14.82 5.32 0.98
CA GLY A 273 15.80 5.42 2.07
C GLY A 273 15.51 4.62 3.35
N GLU A 274 14.38 3.94 3.46
CA GLU A 274 14.11 3.08 4.63
C GLU A 274 14.55 1.63 4.38
N ASN A 275 15.34 1.08 5.29
CA ASN A 275 15.76 -0.32 5.28
C ASN A 275 14.74 -1.15 6.07
N LEU A 276 14.01 -2.04 5.40
CA LEU A 276 13.34 -3.13 6.09
C LEU A 276 14.42 -4.07 6.63
N THR A 277 14.59 -4.06 7.94
CA THR A 277 15.56 -4.91 8.63
C THR A 277 15.03 -6.34 8.67
N ILE A 278 15.95 -7.33 8.68
CA ILE A 278 15.59 -8.75 8.87
C ILE A 278 14.78 -8.94 10.16
N GLN A 279 14.99 -8.08 11.16
CA GLN A 279 14.24 -8.04 12.41
C GLN A 279 12.77 -7.66 12.21
N GLU A 280 12.44 -6.68 11.35
CA GLU A 280 11.05 -6.31 11.07
C GLU A 280 10.32 -7.41 10.28
N LEU A 281 11.01 -8.10 9.37
CA LEU A 281 10.47 -9.28 8.68
C LEU A 281 10.21 -10.41 9.69
N GLU A 282 11.14 -10.68 10.60
CA GLU A 282 10.98 -11.67 11.66
C GLU A 282 9.88 -11.32 12.67
N GLU A 283 9.73 -10.05 13.04
CA GLU A 283 8.67 -9.59 13.95
C GLU A 283 7.28 -9.76 13.32
N LEU A 284 7.16 -9.48 12.02
CA LEU A 284 5.93 -9.71 11.25
C LEU A 284 5.63 -11.20 11.07
N MET A 285 6.66 -12.06 10.98
CA MET A 285 6.50 -13.51 10.97
C MET A 285 6.14 -14.08 12.35
N LYS A 286 6.64 -13.46 13.45
CA LYS A 286 6.36 -13.86 14.84
C LYS A 286 4.99 -13.40 15.35
N THR A 287 4.35 -12.40 14.73
CA THR A 287 2.99 -11.96 15.12
C THR A 287 1.87 -12.88 14.62
N GLN A 288 2.20 -14.00 13.97
CA GLN A 288 1.28 -15.12 13.76
C GLN A 288 1.49 -16.17 14.84
N GLY A 289 1.00 -15.87 16.05
CA GLY A 289 0.68 -16.83 17.10
C GLY A 289 -0.77 -16.64 17.50
#